data_AF-A0A7W1H352-F1
#
_entry.id   AF-A0A7W1H352-F1
#
_cell.length_a   1.000
_cell.length_b   1.000
_cell.length_c   1.000
_cell.angle_alpha   90.00
_cell.angle_beta   90.00
_cell.angle_gamma   90.00
#
_symmetry.space_group_name_H-M   'P 1'
#
loop_
_entity.id
_entity.type
_entity.pdbx_description
1 polymer ?
#
loop_
_entity_poly.entity_id
_entity_poly.type
_entity_poly.pdbx_seq_one_letter_code
_entity_poly.pdbx_strand_id
1 'polypeptide(L)'
;MSTVNDDNLSPWDEPFDRRAALVKAGGVGAVLALGGLAGASRATAGPVQNAGKVTAFFGQFGTIAEQEAIRKTILKGFKGDVDAVFAPLGTNVFVDRVRAEGKAGKGNIDLLIGLHGDFVTFQNEGLLRGLDTVTKQITTLPAPLVKIGKLGTKTQFYVPHSQATYVMVANKDVLKYMPKGANIDALTYGQVFAWAKAIRKGTGQSR
;
A
#
# COMPACT_ATOMS: atom_id res chain seq x y z
N MET A 1 -41.53 -24.86 10.66
CA MET A 1 -41.76 -23.90 11.75
C MET A 1 -40.80 -24.26 12.88
N SER A 2 -39.66 -23.58 12.92
CA SER A 2 -38.74 -23.49 14.05
C SER A 2 -37.69 -22.45 13.66
N THR A 3 -37.92 -21.24 14.15
CA THR A 3 -37.15 -20.02 13.94
C THR A 3 -35.82 -20.12 14.69
N VAL A 4 -34.72 -20.10 13.95
CA VAL A 4 -33.40 -19.75 14.49
C VAL A 4 -33.10 -18.36 13.93
N ASN A 5 -32.98 -17.37 14.82
CA ASN A 5 -32.63 -16.00 14.48
C ASN A 5 -31.21 -15.95 13.90
N ASP A 6 -31.11 -15.67 12.61
CA ASP A 6 -29.88 -15.28 11.90
C ASP A 6 -29.56 -13.81 12.21
N ASP A 7 -29.02 -13.54 13.40
CA ASP A 7 -28.55 -12.18 13.78
C ASP A 7 -27.03 -12.11 14.03
N ASN A 8 -26.25 -13.02 13.43
CA ASN A 8 -24.77 -12.98 13.54
C ASN A 8 -24.07 -13.26 12.20
N LEU A 9 -24.51 -12.58 11.15
CA LEU A 9 -23.74 -12.49 9.92
C LEU A 9 -22.47 -11.67 10.18
N SER A 10 -21.33 -12.31 9.97
CA SER A 10 -20.02 -11.68 9.92
C SER A 10 -20.04 -10.53 8.90
N PRO A 11 -19.32 -9.41 9.11
CA PRO A 11 -19.35 -8.24 8.21
C PRO A 11 -18.85 -8.52 6.77
N TRP A 12 -18.56 -9.78 6.45
CA TRP A 12 -18.09 -10.30 5.17
C TRP A 12 -19.15 -11.10 4.40
N ASP A 13 -20.32 -11.37 4.98
CA ASP A 13 -21.39 -12.19 4.36
C ASP A 13 -22.50 -11.37 3.67
N GLU A 14 -22.40 -10.04 3.65
CA GLU A 14 -23.32 -9.22 2.84
C GLU A 14 -22.90 -9.19 1.35
N PRO A 15 -23.87 -9.22 0.42
CA PRO A 15 -23.60 -9.13 -1.01
C PRO A 15 -22.83 -7.85 -1.32
N PHE A 16 -21.60 -8.03 -1.80
CA PHE A 16 -20.62 -6.98 -2.09
C PHE A 16 -21.19 -5.95 -3.10
N ASP A 17 -21.79 -4.87 -2.59
CA ASP A 17 -22.27 -3.75 -3.40
C ASP A 17 -21.07 -2.91 -3.86
N ARG A 18 -20.88 -2.83 -5.18
CA ARG A 18 -19.82 -2.03 -5.81
C ARG A 18 -19.92 -0.54 -5.46
N ARG A 19 -21.11 -0.03 -5.12
CA ARG A 19 -21.31 1.35 -4.66
C ARG A 19 -20.91 1.52 -3.19
N ALA A 20 -21.20 0.54 -2.33
CA ALA A 20 -20.69 0.50 -0.97
C ALA A 20 -19.17 0.35 -0.93
N ALA A 21 -18.55 -0.37 -1.87
CA ALA A 21 -17.10 -0.49 -2.00
C ALA A 21 -16.43 0.83 -2.41
N LEU A 22 -17.06 1.69 -3.22
CA LEU A 22 -16.53 3.02 -3.53
C LEU A 22 -16.68 4.01 -2.35
N VAL A 23 -17.65 3.79 -1.46
CA VAL A 23 -17.83 4.59 -0.23
C VAL A 23 -16.98 4.04 0.93
N LYS A 24 -16.73 2.72 1.00
CA LYS A 24 -15.84 2.06 1.98
C LYS A 24 -14.37 2.00 1.55
N ALA A 25 -14.05 2.17 0.26
CA ALA A 25 -12.68 2.37 -0.24
C ALA A 25 -12.20 3.82 -0.08
N GLY A 26 -12.88 4.62 0.74
CA GLY A 26 -12.32 5.81 1.39
C GLY A 26 -11.30 5.46 2.49
N GLY A 27 -10.54 4.38 2.31
CA GLY A 27 -9.40 3.98 3.14
C GLY A 27 -8.17 4.76 2.73
N VAL A 28 -8.13 6.00 3.19
CA VAL A 28 -7.09 7.01 3.05
C VAL A 28 -5.86 6.61 3.89
N GLY A 29 -4.66 6.51 3.30
CA GLY A 29 -3.40 6.72 4.07
C GLY A 29 -2.08 6.34 3.39
N ALA A 30 -1.30 7.33 2.94
CA ALA A 30 0.04 7.17 2.35
C ALA A 30 1.15 6.84 3.38
N VAL A 31 2.31 6.32 2.93
CA VAL A 31 3.53 6.13 3.75
C VAL A 31 4.04 7.48 4.25
N LEU A 32 4.51 7.54 5.50
CA LEU A 32 5.23 8.68 6.07
C LEU A 32 6.61 8.27 6.64
N ALA A 33 7.70 8.54 5.94
CA ALA A 33 9.03 8.87 6.46
C ALA A 33 9.20 10.41 6.66
N LEU A 34 9.79 10.86 7.76
CA LEU A 34 10.18 12.28 7.95
C LEU A 34 11.71 12.34 8.00
N GLY A 35 12.36 12.99 7.04
CA GLY A 35 13.81 13.22 7.01
C GLY A 35 14.15 14.60 7.57
N GLY A 36 15.19 14.69 8.40
CA GLY A 36 15.71 15.94 8.93
C GLY A 36 17.10 15.70 9.53
N LEU A 37 18.06 16.54 9.12
CA LEU A 37 19.49 16.48 9.47
C LEU A 37 19.76 16.66 10.97
N ALA A 38 20.90 16.11 11.39
CA ALA A 38 21.33 15.92 12.77
C ALA A 38 21.43 17.19 13.62
N GLY A 39 20.92 17.11 14.86
CA GLY A 39 21.15 18.04 15.96
C GLY A 39 20.32 17.64 17.18
N ALA A 40 20.94 17.06 18.21
CA ALA A 40 20.25 16.45 19.35
C ALA A 40 19.65 17.48 20.32
N SER A 41 18.40 17.26 20.75
CA SER A 41 17.86 17.64 22.06
C SER A 41 16.62 16.79 22.40
N ARG A 42 16.52 16.40 23.69
CA ARG A 42 15.54 15.47 24.26
C ARG A 42 14.09 15.92 24.04
N ALA A 43 13.22 14.94 23.83
CA ALA A 43 11.78 15.08 23.67
C ALA A 43 11.09 15.74 24.88
N THR A 44 10.26 16.74 24.58
CA THR A 44 8.96 16.94 25.21
C THR A 44 7.95 16.96 24.07
N ALA A 45 6.83 16.23 24.20
CA ALA A 45 5.70 16.38 23.29
C ALA A 45 5.06 17.75 23.58
N GLY A 46 5.66 18.80 23.02
CA GLY A 46 5.07 20.13 22.97
C GLY A 46 3.85 20.15 22.04
N PRO A 47 3.10 21.26 22.00
CA PRO A 47 2.01 21.43 21.04
C PRO A 47 2.55 21.11 19.65
N VAL A 48 1.85 20.27 18.88
CA VAL A 48 2.25 19.81 17.55
C VAL A 48 2.72 21.01 16.73
N GLN A 49 4.04 21.19 16.65
CA GLN A 49 4.64 22.33 15.96
C GLN A 49 4.40 22.14 14.47
N ASN A 50 4.23 23.25 13.77
CA ASN A 50 4.17 23.23 12.31
C ASN A 50 5.47 22.60 11.79
N ALA A 51 5.35 21.51 11.02
CA ALA A 51 6.46 20.73 10.50
C ALA A 51 7.24 21.46 9.40
N GLY A 52 6.85 22.67 9.02
CA GLY A 52 7.46 23.44 7.94
C GLY A 52 7.15 22.83 6.57
N LYS A 53 8.06 23.02 5.62
CA LYS A 53 7.97 22.43 4.29
C LYS A 53 8.50 20.99 4.32
N VAL A 54 7.73 20.05 3.77
CA VAL A 54 8.09 18.64 3.64
C VAL A 54 7.89 18.20 2.20
N THR A 55 8.94 17.71 1.54
CA THR A 55 8.83 17.12 0.19
C THR A 55 8.58 15.63 0.31
N ALA A 56 7.38 15.22 -0.11
CA ALA A 56 6.95 13.82 -0.20
C ALA A 56 7.14 13.32 -1.63
N PHE A 57 8.10 12.42 -1.83
CA PHE A 57 8.42 11.87 -3.14
C PHE A 57 7.86 10.45 -3.31
N PHE A 58 6.96 10.31 -4.27
CA PHE A 58 6.20 9.10 -4.54
C PHE A 58 6.73 8.38 -5.79
N GLY A 59 7.08 7.11 -5.65
CA GLY A 59 7.33 6.16 -6.75
C GLY A 59 6.07 5.43 -7.24
N GLN A 60 4.92 5.71 -6.63
CA GLN A 60 3.60 5.13 -6.93
C GLN A 60 2.55 6.24 -7.11
N PHE A 61 1.28 5.85 -7.39
CA PHE A 61 0.13 6.76 -7.54
C PHE A 61 0.24 7.69 -8.76
N GLY A 62 0.38 7.07 -9.93
CA GLY A 62 0.67 7.77 -11.19
C GLY A 62 -0.53 8.49 -11.81
N THR A 63 -1.76 8.17 -11.41
CA THR A 63 -2.94 8.82 -12.00
C THR A 63 -3.23 10.16 -11.32
N ILE A 64 -3.70 11.14 -12.09
CA ILE A 64 -4.06 12.47 -11.55
C ILE A 64 -5.10 12.36 -10.43
N ALA A 65 -6.09 11.46 -10.58
CA ALA A 65 -7.12 11.25 -9.57
C ALA A 65 -6.54 10.79 -8.23
N GLU A 66 -5.58 9.85 -8.24
CA GLU A 66 -4.90 9.40 -7.03
C GLU A 66 -4.07 10.51 -6.39
N GLN A 67 -3.31 11.26 -7.19
CA GLN A 67 -2.49 12.36 -6.68
C GLN A 67 -3.33 13.45 -6.03
N GLU A 68 -4.47 13.79 -6.63
CA GLU A 68 -5.41 14.75 -6.06
C GLU A 68 -6.06 14.22 -4.77
N ALA A 69 -6.40 12.94 -4.72
CA ALA A 69 -6.90 12.30 -3.49
C ALA A 69 -5.85 12.34 -2.38
N ILE A 70 -4.57 12.13 -2.71
CA ILE A 70 -3.45 12.27 -1.76
C ILE A 70 -3.40 13.67 -1.18
N ARG A 71 -3.37 14.69 -2.03
CA ARG A 71 -3.28 16.09 -1.59
C ARG A 71 -4.49 16.50 -0.74
N LYS A 72 -5.70 16.16 -1.20
CA LYS A 72 -6.95 16.67 -0.61
C LYS A 72 -7.46 15.86 0.58
N THR A 73 -7.10 14.59 0.66
CA THR A 73 -7.67 13.67 1.65
C THR A 73 -6.61 13.10 2.57
N ILE A 74 -5.53 12.55 2.02
CA ILE A 74 -4.48 11.88 2.81
C ILE A 74 -3.71 12.87 3.65
N LEU A 75 -3.30 13.98 3.05
CA LEU A 75 -2.47 14.99 3.71
C LEU A 75 -3.31 16.01 4.50
N LYS A 76 -4.64 15.89 4.46
CA LYS A 76 -5.54 16.80 5.16
C LYS A 76 -5.35 16.67 6.67
N GLY A 77 -5.16 17.81 7.34
CA GLY A 77 -4.99 17.88 8.78
C GLY A 77 -3.55 17.67 9.27
N PHE A 78 -2.61 17.36 8.37
CA PHE A 78 -1.19 17.46 8.69
C PHE A 78 -0.82 18.93 8.93
N LYS A 79 -0.13 19.20 10.03
CA LYS A 79 0.31 20.56 10.38
C LYS A 79 1.68 20.83 9.75
N GLY A 80 1.68 21.13 8.45
CA GLY A 80 2.86 21.46 7.66
C GLY A 80 2.49 21.67 6.20
N ASP A 81 3.43 22.20 5.42
CA ASP A 81 3.28 22.37 3.97
C ASP A 81 3.92 21.18 3.24
N VAL A 82 3.11 20.32 2.66
CA VAL A 82 3.59 19.10 2.00
C VAL A 82 3.62 19.29 0.49
N ASP A 83 4.84 19.28 -0.06
CA ASP A 83 5.10 19.25 -1.49
C ASP A 83 5.10 17.80 -1.99
N ALA A 84 3.94 17.34 -2.48
CA ALA A 84 3.74 15.98 -2.97
C ALA A 84 4.17 15.86 -4.45
N VAL A 85 5.34 15.24 -4.65
CA VAL A 85 6.00 15.05 -5.95
C VAL A 85 5.90 13.58 -6.38
N PHE A 86 5.50 13.34 -7.62
CA PHE A 86 5.24 11.99 -8.14
C PHE A 86 6.20 11.68 -9.29
N ALA A 87 6.93 10.58 -9.18
CA ALA A 87 7.76 10.06 -10.26
C ALA A 87 6.89 9.40 -11.35
N PRO A 88 7.26 9.49 -12.63
CA PRO A 88 6.59 8.75 -13.69
C PRO A 88 6.66 7.23 -13.45
N LEU A 89 5.50 6.56 -13.47
CA LEU A 89 5.44 5.11 -13.30
C LEU A 89 6.12 4.37 -14.46
N GLY A 90 6.68 3.18 -14.17
CA GLY A 90 7.37 2.36 -15.17
C GLY A 90 8.74 2.90 -15.58
N THR A 91 9.26 3.91 -14.89
CA THR A 91 10.59 4.49 -15.12
C THR A 91 11.47 4.36 -13.87
N ASN A 92 12.78 4.53 -14.03
CA ASN A 92 13.74 4.52 -12.91
C ASN A 92 13.87 5.88 -12.20
N VAL A 93 13.09 6.90 -12.60
CA VAL A 93 13.23 8.27 -12.10
C VAL A 93 13.15 8.35 -10.57
N PHE A 94 12.30 7.51 -9.95
CA PHE A 94 12.20 7.43 -8.50
C PHE A 94 13.54 7.05 -7.86
N VAL A 95 14.13 5.93 -8.31
CA VAL A 95 15.40 5.41 -7.79
C VAL A 95 16.56 6.35 -8.13
N ASP A 96 16.61 6.85 -9.35
CA ASP A 96 17.72 7.68 -9.84
C ASP A 96 17.81 9.02 -9.10
N ARG A 97 16.67 9.66 -8.80
CA ARG A 97 16.66 10.89 -8.00
C ARG A 97 17.13 10.66 -6.57
N VAL A 98 16.66 9.58 -5.92
CA VAL A 98 17.09 9.24 -4.55
C VAL A 98 18.60 9.01 -4.49
N ARG A 99 19.15 8.26 -5.46
CA ARG A 99 20.59 8.06 -5.60
C ARG A 99 21.34 9.36 -5.86
N ALA A 100 20.81 10.23 -6.71
CA ALA A 100 21.46 11.50 -7.03
C ALA A 100 21.55 12.41 -5.80
N GLU A 101 20.46 12.58 -5.05
CA GLU A 101 20.44 13.38 -3.83
C GLU A 101 21.35 12.76 -2.74
N GLY A 102 21.32 11.43 -2.59
CA GLY A 102 22.22 10.71 -1.68
C GLY A 102 23.70 10.89 -2.02
N LYS A 103 24.08 10.74 -3.29
CA LYS A 103 25.47 10.96 -3.75
C LYS A 103 25.92 12.40 -3.58
N ALA A 104 25.02 13.35 -3.79
CA ALA A 104 25.32 14.78 -3.62
C ALA A 104 25.46 15.18 -2.14
N GLY A 105 24.99 14.35 -1.21
CA GLY A 105 24.91 14.68 0.22
C GLY A 105 23.97 15.85 0.52
N LYS A 106 23.20 16.29 -0.48
CA LYS A 106 22.25 17.39 -0.42
C LYS A 106 21.05 17.06 -1.29
N GLY A 107 19.87 17.35 -0.79
CA GLY A 107 18.61 17.00 -1.40
C GLY A 107 17.47 17.75 -0.73
N ASN A 108 16.28 17.62 -1.30
CA ASN A 108 15.07 18.16 -0.71
C ASN A 108 14.03 17.06 -0.43
N ILE A 109 14.32 15.79 -0.72
CA ILE A 109 13.42 14.70 -0.36
C ILE A 109 13.47 14.45 1.15
N ASP A 110 12.35 14.70 1.81
CA ASP A 110 12.18 14.42 3.23
C ASP A 110 11.51 13.06 3.46
N LEU A 111 10.63 12.67 2.52
CA LEU A 111 9.72 11.56 2.65
C LEU A 111 9.73 10.71 1.37
N LEU A 112 10.06 9.42 1.50
CA LEU A 112 9.96 8.44 0.42
C LEU A 112 8.70 7.57 0.56
N ILE A 113 7.97 7.44 -0.55
CA ILE A 113 6.85 6.51 -0.70
C ILE A 113 7.12 5.61 -1.90
N GLY A 114 7.43 4.33 -1.65
CA GLY A 114 7.81 3.38 -2.68
C GLY A 114 7.47 1.93 -2.29
N LEU A 115 7.92 0.99 -3.11
CA LEU A 115 7.71 -0.43 -2.93
C LEU A 115 8.78 -1.04 -2.02
N HIS A 116 8.48 -2.20 -1.42
CA HIS A 116 9.44 -2.96 -0.62
C HIS A 116 10.78 -3.18 -1.34
N GLY A 117 10.76 -3.50 -2.64
CA GLY A 117 11.97 -3.70 -3.45
C GLY A 117 12.84 -2.45 -3.60
N ASP A 118 12.23 -1.26 -3.65
CA ASP A 118 12.96 0.01 -3.68
C ASP A 118 13.73 0.20 -2.37
N PHE A 119 13.07 -0.04 -1.23
CA PHE A 119 13.70 0.11 0.08
C PHE A 119 14.78 -0.93 0.35
N VAL A 120 14.68 -2.17 -0.17
CA VAL A 120 15.80 -3.13 -0.15
C VAL A 120 17.01 -2.56 -0.89
N THR A 121 16.79 -1.97 -2.06
CA THR A 121 17.85 -1.33 -2.85
C THR A 121 18.50 -0.19 -2.07
N PHE A 122 17.69 0.74 -1.54
CA PHE A 122 18.20 1.90 -0.82
C PHE A 122 18.91 1.53 0.49
N GLN A 123 18.47 0.47 1.18
CA GLN A 123 19.16 -0.04 2.36
C GLN A 123 20.56 -0.56 2.02
N ASN A 124 20.68 -1.37 0.96
CA ASN A 124 21.97 -1.90 0.51
C ASN A 124 22.95 -0.78 0.09
N GLU A 125 22.42 0.36 -0.35
CA GLU A 125 23.20 1.54 -0.75
C GLU A 125 23.43 2.55 0.40
N GLY A 126 22.92 2.27 1.61
CA GLY A 126 23.08 3.17 2.75
C GLY A 126 22.30 4.49 2.64
N LEU A 127 21.25 4.52 1.82
CA LEU A 127 20.46 5.74 1.52
C LEU A 127 19.29 5.95 2.48
N LEU A 128 19.08 5.06 3.45
CA LEU A 128 17.96 5.10 4.38
C LEU A 128 18.39 5.43 5.81
N ARG A 129 17.58 6.25 6.47
CA ARG A 129 17.68 6.52 7.91
C ARG A 129 16.75 5.58 8.67
N GLY A 130 17.21 5.07 9.82
CA GLY A 130 16.39 4.29 10.73
C GLY A 130 15.21 5.10 11.29
N LEU A 131 14.06 4.44 11.42
CA LEU A 131 12.77 4.98 11.85
C LEU A 131 12.25 4.33 13.14
N ASP A 132 13.12 3.69 13.94
CA ASP A 132 12.71 2.97 15.15
C ASP A 132 11.89 3.85 16.10
N THR A 133 12.28 5.11 16.29
CA THR A 133 11.57 6.06 17.15
C THR A 133 10.17 6.39 16.64
N VAL A 134 10.01 6.52 15.32
CA VAL A 134 8.69 6.80 14.70
C VAL A 134 7.81 5.56 14.80
N THR A 135 8.38 4.39 14.48
CA THR A 135 7.63 3.13 14.42
C THR A 135 7.15 2.68 15.79
N LYS A 136 7.90 2.97 16.86
CA LYS A 136 7.46 2.72 18.25
C LYS A 136 6.20 3.48 18.65
N GLN A 137 5.87 4.58 17.97
CA GLN A 137 4.64 5.35 18.22
C GLN A 137 3.42 4.73 17.54
N ILE A 138 3.61 3.75 16.65
CA ILE A 138 2.55 3.12 15.87
C ILE A 138 2.30 1.71 16.42
N THR A 139 1.29 1.57 17.26
CA THR A 139 0.97 0.30 17.95
C THR A 139 -0.03 -0.58 17.19
N THR A 140 -0.63 -0.06 16.12
CA THR A 140 -1.75 -0.69 15.40
C THR A 140 -1.33 -1.53 14.19
N LEU A 141 -0.05 -1.53 13.82
CA LEU A 141 0.42 -2.24 12.63
C LEU A 141 0.55 -3.75 12.87
N PRO A 142 0.11 -4.60 11.92
CA PRO A 142 0.31 -6.04 12.00
C PRO A 142 1.80 -6.42 12.13
N ALA A 143 2.12 -7.28 13.10
CA ALA A 143 3.50 -7.70 13.38
C ALA A 143 4.27 -8.25 12.14
N PRO A 144 3.66 -9.05 11.24
CA PRO A 144 4.33 -9.48 10.02
C PRO A 144 4.74 -8.32 9.10
N LEU A 145 3.91 -7.29 9.01
CA LEU A 145 4.20 -6.10 8.20
C LEU A 145 5.31 -5.26 8.86
N VAL A 146 5.27 -5.08 10.17
CA VAL A 146 6.37 -4.38 10.88
C VAL A 146 7.69 -5.11 10.65
N LYS A 147 7.69 -6.45 10.69
CA LYS A 147 8.90 -7.27 10.46
C LYS A 147 9.52 -7.04 9.08
N ILE A 148 8.74 -6.98 8.00
CA ILE A 148 9.30 -6.75 6.64
C ILE A 148 9.94 -5.36 6.52
N GLY A 149 9.43 -4.36 7.26
CA GLY A 149 10.00 -3.01 7.28
C GLY A 149 11.36 -2.89 7.96
N LYS A 150 11.85 -3.97 8.58
CA LYS A 150 13.22 -4.05 9.11
C LYS A 150 14.25 -4.52 8.10
N LEU A 151 13.80 -4.99 6.93
CA LEU A 151 14.65 -5.40 5.81
C LEU A 151 15.77 -6.37 6.25
N GLY A 152 15.39 -7.41 7.02
CA GLY A 152 16.32 -8.43 7.51
C GLY A 152 17.23 -7.99 8.68
N THR A 153 17.08 -6.76 9.19
CA THR A 153 17.89 -6.24 10.30
C THR A 153 17.09 -6.05 11.59
N LYS A 154 17.71 -5.41 12.60
CA LYS A 154 17.03 -4.97 13.83
C LYS A 154 16.37 -3.59 13.70
N THR A 155 16.84 -2.78 12.76
CA THR A 155 16.44 -1.38 12.54
C THR A 155 15.20 -1.33 11.66
N GLN A 156 14.19 -0.55 12.05
CA GLN A 156 13.10 -0.25 11.14
C GLN A 156 13.54 0.78 10.09
N PHE A 157 13.40 0.47 8.79
CA PHE A 157 13.75 1.40 7.71
C PHE A 157 12.54 2.04 7.04
N TYR A 158 11.38 1.38 7.05
CA TYR A 158 10.13 1.97 6.58
C TYR A 158 8.93 1.52 7.41
N VAL A 159 7.85 2.31 7.35
CA VAL A 159 6.55 1.99 7.95
C VAL A 159 5.60 1.45 6.85
N PRO A 160 5.13 0.20 6.94
CA PRO A 160 4.16 -0.33 5.99
C PRO A 160 2.83 0.42 6.08
N HIS A 161 2.29 0.85 4.94
CA HIS A 161 1.03 1.59 4.87
C HIS A 161 -0.02 0.92 3.97
N SER A 162 0.43 0.12 3.00
CA SER A 162 -0.40 -0.59 2.05
C SER A 162 0.24 -1.93 1.70
N GLN A 163 -0.58 -2.91 1.37
CA GLN A 163 -0.15 -4.22 0.92
C GLN A 163 -0.98 -4.60 -0.30
N ALA A 164 -0.30 -5.11 -1.33
CA ALA A 164 -0.95 -5.79 -2.42
C ALA A 164 -0.94 -7.30 -2.16
N THR A 165 -2.08 -7.95 -2.40
CA THR A 165 -2.20 -9.42 -2.44
C THR A 165 -2.80 -9.83 -3.76
N TYR A 166 -2.43 -11.01 -4.25
CA TYR A 166 -3.05 -11.56 -5.45
C TYR A 166 -4.43 -12.09 -5.11
N VAL A 167 -5.42 -11.64 -5.89
CA VAL A 167 -6.78 -12.14 -5.84
C VAL A 167 -7.14 -12.67 -7.22
N MET A 168 -7.79 -13.83 -7.28
CA MET A 168 -8.40 -14.32 -8.51
C MET A 168 -9.79 -13.69 -8.66
N VAL A 169 -10.03 -13.03 -9.78
CA VAL A 169 -11.34 -12.45 -10.10
C VAL A 169 -11.91 -13.14 -11.33
N ALA A 170 -13.15 -13.59 -11.23
CA ALA A 170 -13.90 -14.16 -12.34
C ALA A 170 -15.21 -13.40 -12.54
N ASN A 171 -15.63 -13.22 -13.80
CA ASN A 171 -16.99 -12.75 -14.07
C ASN A 171 -17.99 -13.81 -13.59
N LYS A 172 -19.04 -13.40 -12.86
CA LYS A 172 -20.10 -14.30 -12.38
C LYS A 172 -20.73 -15.13 -13.52
N ASP A 173 -20.81 -14.57 -14.73
CA ASP A 173 -21.39 -15.25 -15.90
C ASP A 173 -20.62 -16.51 -16.33
N VAL A 174 -19.33 -16.60 -15.98
CA VAL A 174 -18.50 -17.74 -16.35
C VAL A 174 -18.51 -18.88 -15.33
N LEU A 175 -19.13 -18.66 -14.15
CA LEU A 175 -19.23 -19.68 -13.10
C LEU A 175 -19.96 -20.95 -13.58
N LYS A 176 -20.91 -20.82 -14.50
CA LYS A 176 -21.62 -21.96 -15.11
C LYS A 176 -20.72 -22.93 -15.89
N TYR A 177 -19.52 -22.50 -16.27
CA TYR A 177 -18.52 -23.33 -16.96
C TYR A 177 -17.53 -24.01 -16.01
N MET A 178 -17.68 -23.80 -14.70
CA MET A 178 -16.77 -24.37 -13.70
C MET A 178 -16.82 -25.91 -13.73
N PRO A 179 -15.69 -26.61 -13.52
CA PRO A 179 -15.69 -28.06 -13.43
C PRO A 179 -16.67 -28.54 -12.36
N LYS A 180 -17.45 -29.59 -12.68
CA LYS A 180 -18.43 -30.15 -11.73
C LYS A 180 -17.73 -30.57 -10.44
N GLY A 181 -18.31 -30.19 -9.30
CA GLY A 181 -17.80 -30.51 -7.97
C GLY A 181 -16.54 -29.74 -7.55
N ALA A 182 -16.04 -28.80 -8.36
CA ALA A 182 -14.94 -27.93 -7.95
C ALA A 182 -15.39 -26.92 -6.89
N ASN A 183 -14.52 -26.66 -5.91
CA ASN A 183 -14.70 -25.59 -4.94
C ASN A 183 -14.01 -24.32 -5.47
N ILE A 184 -14.76 -23.23 -5.62
CA ILE A 184 -14.25 -21.95 -6.12
C ILE A 184 -13.15 -21.37 -5.22
N ASP A 185 -13.22 -21.64 -3.91
CA ASP A 185 -12.26 -21.16 -2.92
C ASP A 185 -11.03 -22.06 -2.79
N ALA A 186 -10.99 -23.18 -3.53
CA ALA A 186 -9.91 -24.16 -3.48
C ALA A 186 -9.62 -24.81 -4.85
N LEU A 187 -9.65 -24.00 -5.93
CA LEU A 187 -9.36 -24.48 -7.27
C LEU A 187 -7.90 -24.90 -7.43
N THR A 188 -7.68 -26.10 -7.95
CA THR A 188 -6.36 -26.54 -8.43
C THR A 188 -6.03 -25.91 -9.78
N TYR A 189 -4.74 -25.81 -10.12
CA TYR A 189 -4.32 -25.33 -11.45
C TYR A 189 -4.95 -26.12 -12.61
N GLY A 190 -5.12 -27.44 -12.44
CA GLY A 190 -5.79 -28.28 -13.43
C GLY A 190 -7.27 -27.91 -13.62
N GLN A 191 -7.97 -27.61 -12.52
CA GLN A 191 -9.36 -27.13 -12.56
C GLN A 191 -9.46 -25.73 -13.16
N VAL A 192 -8.54 -24.82 -12.86
CA VAL A 192 -8.48 -23.49 -13.50
C VAL A 192 -8.30 -23.63 -15.01
N PHE A 193 -7.39 -24.50 -15.46
CA PHE A 193 -7.16 -24.74 -16.88
C PHE A 193 -8.37 -25.38 -17.57
N ALA A 194 -9.00 -26.37 -16.94
CA ALA A 194 -10.23 -26.99 -17.45
C ALA A 194 -11.36 -25.97 -17.55
N TRP A 195 -11.50 -25.10 -16.55
CA TRP A 195 -12.49 -24.02 -16.54
C TRP A 195 -12.24 -23.04 -17.69
N ALA A 196 -11.00 -22.58 -17.88
CA ALA A 196 -10.63 -21.69 -18.99
C ALA A 196 -10.93 -22.31 -20.36
N LYS A 197 -10.67 -23.62 -20.55
CA LYS A 197 -11.05 -24.35 -21.77
C LYS A 197 -12.57 -24.38 -21.98
N ALA A 198 -13.33 -24.64 -20.92
CA ALA A 198 -14.80 -24.70 -20.98
C ALA A 198 -15.40 -23.33 -21.30
N ILE A 199 -14.89 -22.26 -20.70
CA ILE A 199 -15.26 -20.87 -21.02
C ILE A 199 -15.02 -20.61 -22.51
N ARG A 200 -13.79 -20.85 -23.00
CA ARG A 200 -13.45 -20.61 -24.41
C ARG A 200 -14.33 -21.40 -25.38
N LYS A 201 -14.65 -22.66 -25.06
CA LYS A 201 -15.57 -23.46 -25.87
C LYS A 201 -16.99 -22.90 -25.85
N GLY A 202 -17.45 -22.40 -24.70
CA GLY A 202 -18.81 -21.89 -24.50
C GLY A 202 -19.04 -20.47 -25.00
N THR A 203 -18.00 -19.65 -25.10
CA THR A 203 -18.11 -18.21 -25.44
C THR A 203 -17.35 -17.83 -26.70
N GLY A 204 -16.42 -18.65 -27.18
CA GLY A 204 -15.48 -18.30 -28.24
C GLY A 204 -14.40 -17.29 -27.83
N GLN A 205 -14.34 -16.89 -26.56
CA GLN A 205 -13.42 -15.87 -26.06
C GLN A 205 -12.32 -16.48 -25.18
N SER A 206 -11.11 -15.92 -25.26
CA SER A 206 -9.94 -16.36 -24.47
C SER A 206 -9.80 -15.64 -23.12
N ARG A 207 -10.90 -15.08 -22.58
CA ARG A 207 -10.89 -14.19 -21.41
C ARG A 207 -11.97 -14.57 -20.40
#